data_AF-A0A950KDF7-F1
#
_entry.id   AF-A0A950KDF7-F1
#
_cell.length_a   1.000
_cell.length_b   1.000
_cell.length_c   1.000
_cell.angle_alpha   90.00
_cell.angle_beta   90.00
_cell.angle_gamma   90.00
#
_symmetry.space_group_name_H-M   'P 1'
#
loop_
_entity.id
_entity.type
_entity.pdbx_description
1 polymer ?
#
loop_
_entity_poly.entity_id
_entity_poly.type
_entity_poly.pdbx_seq_one_letter_code
_entity_poly.pdbx_strand_id
1 'polypeptide(L)'
;MSILRRAGLFALALVWCSAAGAQAPAPLPPEAAEIGRCLCVQQAMSALAADMNAKNQVLQQQRDALARLDAEVAAQRSRVDVNSPESVARFKQLLERRDALARRANGQLVQEARAATERYNARTNEFNARCANHPFDPVLMSQVQATLSCPSPY
;
A
#
# COMPACT_ATOMS: atom_id res chain seq x y z
N MET A 1 22.13 30.03 47.08
CA MET A 1 22.43 28.90 48.00
C MET A 1 22.14 27.63 47.21
N SER A 2 23.05 26.72 46.90
CA SER A 2 24.41 26.50 47.38
C SER A 2 25.22 25.79 46.30
N ILE A 3 26.48 26.18 46.20
CA ILE A 3 27.53 25.62 45.35
C ILE A 3 28.18 24.50 46.15
N LEU A 4 28.39 23.31 45.59
CA LEU A 4 29.41 22.40 46.10
C LEU A 4 30.25 21.80 44.96
N ARG A 5 31.49 22.28 44.91
CA ARG A 5 32.64 21.76 44.17
C ARG A 5 33.01 20.37 44.69
N ARG A 6 33.40 19.45 43.80
CA ARG A 6 34.44 18.45 44.09
C ARG A 6 35.33 18.25 42.86
N ALA A 7 36.57 18.69 43.00
CA ALA A 7 37.70 18.27 42.18
C ALA A 7 38.21 16.91 42.68
N GLY A 8 38.68 16.07 41.76
CA GLY A 8 39.34 14.80 42.08
C GLY A 8 40.02 14.25 40.84
N LEU A 9 41.35 14.33 40.83
CA LEU A 9 42.28 13.99 39.75
C LEU A 9 42.38 12.47 39.47
N PHE A 10 42.69 12.18 38.19
CA PHE A 10 43.56 11.12 37.65
C PHE A 10 43.35 9.65 38.07
N ALA A 11 43.01 8.82 37.07
CA ALA A 11 43.62 7.50 36.90
C ALA A 11 43.63 7.12 35.40
N LEU A 12 44.83 6.98 34.85
CA LEU A 12 45.11 6.30 33.58
C LEU A 12 44.59 4.86 33.64
N ALA A 13 43.85 4.41 32.64
CA ALA A 13 43.71 2.98 32.33
C ALA A 13 43.40 2.77 30.85
N LEU A 14 44.47 2.45 30.11
CA LEU A 14 44.53 1.54 28.96
C LEU A 14 43.41 1.63 27.92
N VAL A 15 43.71 2.38 26.87
CA VAL A 15 43.15 2.21 25.52
C VAL A 15 43.45 0.79 25.05
N TRP A 16 42.51 -0.13 25.22
CA TRP A 16 42.44 -1.33 24.41
C TRP A 16 41.89 -0.93 23.04
N CYS A 17 42.81 -0.63 22.11
CA CYS A 17 42.54 -0.78 20.69
C CYS A 17 42.31 -2.27 20.41
N SER A 18 41.08 -2.73 20.58
CA SER A 18 40.62 -3.93 19.92
C SER A 18 40.71 -3.65 18.43
N ALA A 19 41.79 -4.11 17.79
CA ALA A 19 41.83 -4.33 16.37
C ALA A 19 40.79 -5.42 16.07
N ALA A 20 39.51 -5.02 16.03
CA ALA A 20 38.49 -5.78 15.35
C ALA A 20 38.96 -5.80 13.89
N GLY A 21 39.62 -6.91 13.51
CA GLY A 21 39.78 -7.26 12.12
C GLY A 21 38.37 -7.28 11.55
N ALA A 22 37.99 -6.19 10.90
CA ALA A 22 36.84 -6.14 10.02
C ALA A 22 37.16 -7.13 8.90
N GLN A 23 36.87 -8.41 9.16
CA GLN A 23 36.81 -9.42 8.13
C GLN A 23 35.70 -8.92 7.22
N ALA A 24 36.10 -8.29 6.11
CA ALA A 24 35.16 -7.89 5.08
C ALA A 24 34.35 -9.15 4.76
N PRO A 25 33.00 -9.08 4.83
CA PRO A 25 32.18 -10.24 4.55
C PRO A 25 32.57 -10.79 3.19
N ALA A 26 32.69 -12.12 3.09
CA ALA A 26 32.99 -12.77 1.83
C ALA A 26 32.01 -12.26 0.76
N PRO A 27 32.49 -11.95 -0.45
CA PRO A 27 31.61 -11.45 -1.51
C PRO A 27 30.50 -12.48 -1.72
N LEU A 28 29.26 -12.02 -1.60
CA LEU A 28 28.09 -12.85 -1.83
C LEU A 28 28.15 -13.42 -3.27
N PRO A 29 27.65 -14.65 -3.48
CA PRO A 29 27.59 -15.22 -4.82
C PRO A 29 26.72 -14.34 -5.73
N PRO A 30 26.95 -14.33 -7.06
CA PRO A 30 26.14 -13.55 -8.01
C PRO A 30 24.63 -13.79 -7.89
N GLU A 31 24.23 -15.02 -7.54
CA GLU A 31 22.84 -15.42 -7.27
C GLU A 31 22.19 -14.60 -6.15
N ALA A 32 22.95 -14.15 -5.15
CA ALA A 32 22.44 -13.34 -4.05
C ALA A 32 21.85 -12.00 -4.53
N ALA A 33 22.42 -11.41 -5.59
CA ALA A 33 21.91 -10.18 -6.18
C ALA A 33 20.58 -10.41 -6.92
N GLU A 34 20.41 -11.57 -7.54
CA GLU A 34 19.17 -11.95 -8.23
C GLU A 34 18.05 -12.27 -7.24
N ILE A 35 18.36 -13.03 -6.19
CA ILE A 35 17.48 -13.26 -5.04
C ILE A 35 17.01 -11.93 -4.47
N GLY A 36 17.94 -11.00 -4.21
CA GLY A 36 17.60 -9.68 -3.64
C GLY A 36 16.63 -8.90 -4.53
N ARG A 37 16.84 -8.91 -5.85
CA ARG A 37 15.90 -8.29 -6.80
C ARG A 37 14.52 -8.94 -6.75
N CYS A 38 14.45 -10.27 -6.74
CA CYS A 38 13.18 -10.98 -6.68
C CYS A 38 12.41 -10.74 -5.38
N LEU A 39 13.10 -10.72 -4.24
CA LEU A 39 12.51 -10.36 -2.96
C LEU A 39 11.99 -8.91 -2.95
N CYS A 40 12.71 -7.97 -3.57
CA CYS A 40 12.27 -6.59 -3.67
C CYS A 40 11.05 -6.42 -4.60
N VAL A 41 11.01 -7.12 -5.74
CA VAL A 41 9.82 -7.16 -6.61
C VAL A 41 8.62 -7.74 -5.86
N GLN A 42 8.81 -8.82 -5.10
CA GLN A 42 7.76 -9.41 -4.27
C GLN A 42 7.25 -8.45 -3.20
N GLN A 43 8.15 -7.71 -2.53
CA GLN A 43 7.78 -6.67 -1.58
C GLN A 43 6.95 -5.57 -2.26
N ALA A 44 7.38 -5.08 -3.42
CA ALA A 44 6.65 -4.08 -4.19
C ALA A 44 5.25 -4.58 -4.62
N MET A 45 5.13 -5.84 -5.03
CA MET A 45 3.84 -6.46 -5.35
C MET A 45 2.86 -6.43 -4.17
N SER A 46 3.33 -6.71 -2.95
CA SER A 46 2.46 -6.70 -1.77
C SER A 46 1.88 -5.31 -1.49
N ALA A 47 2.68 -4.26 -1.67
CA ALA A 47 2.22 -2.87 -1.57
C ALA A 47 1.20 -2.52 -2.67
N LEU A 48 1.45 -2.94 -3.91
CA LEU A 48 0.52 -2.73 -5.02
C LEU A 48 -0.78 -3.50 -4.86
N ALA A 49 -0.72 -4.72 -4.31
CA ALA A 49 -1.90 -5.52 -4.00
C ALA A 49 -2.76 -4.81 -2.93
N ALA A 50 -2.14 -4.24 -1.90
CA ALA A 50 -2.83 -3.47 -0.88
C ALA A 50 -3.51 -2.21 -1.46
N ASP A 51 -2.83 -1.43 -2.31
CA ASP A 51 -3.43 -0.27 -2.99
C ASP A 51 -4.60 -0.68 -3.89
N MET A 52 -4.41 -1.72 -4.73
CA MET A 52 -5.47 -2.26 -5.58
C MET A 52 -6.70 -2.68 -4.76
N ASN A 53 -6.50 -3.45 -3.69
CA ASN A 53 -7.58 -3.90 -2.83
C ASN A 53 -8.31 -2.72 -2.17
N ALA A 54 -7.57 -1.73 -1.67
CA ALA A 54 -8.15 -0.53 -1.08
C ALA A 54 -9.00 0.26 -2.09
N LYS A 55 -8.52 0.46 -3.32
CA LYS A 55 -9.26 1.17 -4.37
C LYS A 55 -10.51 0.41 -4.83
N ASN A 56 -10.41 -0.91 -4.97
CA ASN A 56 -11.55 -1.77 -5.28
C ASN A 56 -12.61 -1.75 -4.17
N GLN A 57 -12.17 -1.78 -2.90
CA GLN A 57 -13.08 -1.70 -1.76
C GLN A 57 -13.84 -0.36 -1.74
N VAL A 58 -13.16 0.76 -1.98
CA VAL A 58 -13.80 2.08 -2.08
C VAL A 58 -14.81 2.11 -3.22
N LEU A 59 -14.45 1.62 -4.42
CA LEU A 59 -15.37 1.55 -5.55
C LEU A 59 -16.60 0.70 -5.23
N GLN A 60 -16.41 -0.45 -4.59
CA GLN A 60 -17.52 -1.34 -4.22
C GLN A 60 -18.46 -0.68 -3.21
N GLN A 61 -17.93 -0.04 -2.17
CA GLN A 61 -18.73 0.69 -1.18
C GLN A 61 -19.62 1.76 -1.82
N GLN A 62 -19.11 2.48 -2.83
CA GLN A 62 -19.89 3.49 -3.56
C GLN A 62 -20.96 2.87 -4.45
N ARG A 63 -20.69 1.72 -5.06
CA ARG A 63 -21.70 0.95 -5.81
C ARG A 63 -22.83 0.45 -4.91
N ASP A 64 -22.49 -0.06 -3.73
CA ASP A 64 -23.49 -0.49 -2.75
C ASP A 64 -24.33 0.68 -2.21
N ALA A 65 -23.71 1.84 -2.01
CA ALA A 65 -24.42 3.07 -1.67
C ALA A 65 -25.37 3.52 -2.79
N LEU A 66 -24.93 3.43 -4.06
CA LEU A 66 -25.76 3.77 -5.21
C LEU A 66 -26.97 2.84 -5.33
N ALA A 67 -26.75 1.52 -5.21
CA ALA A 67 -27.83 0.53 -5.27
C ALA A 67 -28.91 0.76 -4.19
N ARG A 68 -28.49 1.16 -2.97
CA ARG A 68 -29.43 1.55 -1.91
C ARG A 68 -30.23 2.80 -2.28
N LEU A 69 -29.59 3.81 -2.85
CA LEU A 69 -30.26 5.02 -3.33
C LEU A 69 -31.23 4.74 -4.48
N ASP A 70 -30.86 3.85 -5.40
CA ASP A 70 -31.73 3.44 -6.51
C ASP A 70 -32.99 2.74 -5.98
N ALA A 71 -32.84 1.87 -4.97
CA ALA A 71 -33.97 1.25 -4.30
C ALA A 71 -34.87 2.29 -3.58
N GLU A 72 -34.28 3.30 -2.93
CA GLU A 72 -35.04 4.38 -2.30
C GLU A 72 -35.80 5.21 -3.34
N VAL A 73 -35.16 5.57 -4.46
CA VAL A 73 -35.80 6.28 -5.58
C VAL A 73 -36.98 5.48 -6.12
N ALA A 74 -36.80 4.18 -6.36
CA ALA A 74 -37.86 3.31 -6.85
C ALA A 74 -39.06 3.25 -5.87
N ALA A 75 -38.77 3.13 -4.56
CA ALA A 75 -39.80 3.08 -3.52
C ALA A 75 -40.55 4.41 -3.34
N GLN A 76 -39.86 5.54 -3.48
CA GLN A 76 -40.46 6.87 -3.31
C GLN A 76 -41.22 7.34 -4.55
N ARG A 77 -40.87 6.86 -5.75
CA ARG A 77 -41.45 7.34 -7.02
C ARG A 77 -42.98 7.25 -7.05
N SER A 78 -43.58 6.20 -6.51
CA SER A 78 -45.04 6.02 -6.46
C SER A 78 -45.73 6.83 -5.35
N ARG A 79 -44.96 7.43 -4.45
CA ARG A 79 -45.44 8.19 -3.27
C ARG A 79 -45.32 9.69 -3.44
N VAL A 80 -44.73 10.15 -4.55
CA VAL A 80 -44.59 11.58 -4.84
C VAL A 80 -45.97 12.15 -5.17
N ASP A 81 -46.39 13.14 -4.39
CA ASP A 81 -47.54 13.96 -4.70
C ASP A 81 -47.10 15.09 -5.63
N VAL A 82 -47.45 14.98 -6.91
CA VAL A 82 -47.08 15.94 -7.95
C VAL A 82 -47.75 17.30 -7.78
N ASN A 83 -48.82 17.38 -6.99
CA ASN A 83 -49.52 18.63 -6.70
C ASN A 83 -48.93 19.35 -5.47
N SER A 84 -48.03 18.68 -4.74
CA SER A 84 -47.31 19.25 -3.59
C SER A 84 -45.89 19.69 -4.01
N PRO A 85 -45.60 21.01 -4.05
CA PRO A 85 -44.27 21.51 -4.40
C PRO A 85 -43.16 20.97 -3.47
N GLU A 86 -43.48 20.78 -2.19
CA GLU A 86 -42.56 20.22 -1.20
C GLU A 86 -42.23 18.75 -1.48
N SER A 87 -43.24 17.94 -1.84
CA SER A 87 -43.04 16.53 -2.20
C SER A 87 -42.13 16.41 -3.43
N VAL A 88 -42.39 17.21 -4.46
CA VAL A 88 -41.56 17.29 -5.67
C VAL A 88 -40.13 17.74 -5.34
N ALA A 89 -39.95 18.76 -4.51
CA ALA A 89 -38.64 19.27 -4.13
C ALA A 89 -37.79 18.21 -3.40
N ARG A 90 -38.39 17.48 -2.44
CA ARG A 90 -37.71 16.39 -1.72
C ARG A 90 -37.29 15.26 -2.66
N PHE A 91 -38.16 14.88 -3.60
CA PHE A 91 -37.82 13.83 -4.56
C PHE A 91 -36.71 14.27 -5.53
N LYS A 92 -36.70 15.54 -5.96
CA LYS A 92 -35.59 16.10 -6.75
C LYS A 92 -34.25 16.02 -6.02
N GLN A 93 -34.20 16.36 -4.74
CA GLN A 93 -32.98 16.21 -3.93
C GLN A 93 -32.50 14.76 -3.84
N LEU A 94 -33.42 13.79 -3.77
CA LEU A 94 -33.07 12.38 -3.81
C LEU A 94 -32.42 11.99 -5.15
N LEU A 95 -32.99 12.44 -6.28
CA LEU A 95 -32.43 12.20 -7.61
C LEU A 95 -31.06 12.86 -7.79
N GLU A 96 -30.87 14.09 -7.32
CA GLU A 96 -29.59 14.80 -7.38
C GLU A 96 -28.48 14.06 -6.61
N ARG A 97 -28.81 13.54 -5.42
CA ARG A 97 -27.87 12.71 -4.63
C ARG A 97 -27.50 11.43 -5.36
N ARG A 98 -28.47 10.75 -5.98
CA ARG A 98 -28.23 9.55 -6.80
C ARG A 98 -27.31 9.89 -7.95
N ASP A 99 -27.59 10.96 -8.69
CA ASP A 99 -26.82 11.33 -9.88
C ASP A 99 -25.39 11.74 -9.54
N ALA A 100 -25.20 12.46 -8.43
CA ALA A 100 -23.87 12.80 -7.94
C ALA A 100 -23.06 11.55 -7.58
N LEU A 101 -23.69 10.58 -6.91
CA LEU A 101 -23.07 9.32 -6.54
C LEU A 101 -22.77 8.45 -7.77
N ALA A 102 -23.70 8.36 -8.71
CA ALA A 102 -23.53 7.63 -9.97
C ALA A 102 -22.35 8.18 -10.79
N ARG A 103 -22.19 9.50 -10.88
CA ARG A 103 -21.02 10.11 -11.55
C ARG A 103 -19.70 9.73 -10.88
N ARG A 104 -19.65 9.67 -9.55
CA ARG A 104 -18.45 9.26 -8.81
C ARG A 104 -18.15 7.77 -8.98
N ALA A 105 -19.16 6.92 -8.80
CA ALA A 105 -19.04 5.47 -8.85
C ALA A 105 -18.76 4.92 -10.27
N ASN A 106 -19.12 5.66 -11.31
CA ASN A 106 -18.85 5.29 -12.71
C ASN A 106 -17.71 6.11 -13.36
N GLY A 107 -17.21 7.13 -12.68
CA GLY A 107 -16.18 8.04 -13.18
C GLY A 107 -14.81 7.74 -12.58
N GLN A 108 -14.28 8.72 -11.83
CA GLN A 108 -12.91 8.72 -11.31
C GLN A 108 -12.56 7.43 -10.53
N LEU A 109 -13.47 6.91 -9.70
CA LEU A 109 -13.18 5.72 -8.88
C LEU A 109 -12.96 4.45 -9.72
N VAL A 110 -13.65 4.34 -10.86
CA VAL A 110 -13.42 3.23 -11.80
C VAL A 110 -12.03 3.34 -12.41
N GLN A 111 -11.61 4.56 -12.79
CA GLN A 111 -10.28 4.78 -13.37
C GLN A 111 -9.17 4.54 -12.36
N GLU A 112 -9.35 4.96 -11.10
CA GLU A 112 -8.39 4.72 -10.04
C GLU A 112 -8.24 3.23 -9.72
N ALA A 113 -9.35 2.51 -9.58
CA ALA A 113 -9.34 1.06 -9.37
C ALA A 113 -8.67 0.32 -10.54
N ARG A 114 -9.03 0.68 -11.77
CA ARG A 114 -8.43 0.13 -12.98
C ARG A 114 -6.92 0.38 -13.03
N ALA A 115 -6.47 1.62 -12.82
CA ALA A 115 -5.06 1.97 -12.83
C ALA A 115 -4.27 1.21 -11.75
N ALA A 116 -4.85 1.03 -10.56
CA ALA A 116 -4.22 0.25 -9.49
C ALA A 116 -4.09 -1.24 -9.89
N THR A 117 -5.11 -1.84 -10.49
CA THR A 117 -5.06 -3.20 -11.04
C THR A 117 -4.02 -3.32 -12.15
N GLU A 118 -3.94 -2.37 -13.07
CA GLU A 118 -2.94 -2.37 -14.15
C GLU A 118 -1.51 -2.32 -13.60
N ARG A 119 -1.23 -1.48 -12.59
CA ARG A 119 0.08 -1.43 -11.90
C ARG A 119 0.43 -2.75 -11.22
N TYR A 120 -0.52 -3.33 -10.49
CA TYR A 120 -0.34 -4.64 -9.84
C TYR A 120 -0.05 -5.74 -10.85
N ASN A 121 -0.81 -5.80 -11.94
CA ASN A 121 -0.63 -6.80 -13.00
C ASN A 121 0.72 -6.63 -13.72
N ALA A 122 1.13 -5.39 -14.01
CA ALA A 122 2.44 -5.12 -14.61
C ALA A 122 3.58 -5.65 -13.73
N ARG A 123 3.52 -5.41 -12.42
CA ARG A 123 4.53 -5.92 -11.48
C ARG A 123 4.48 -7.44 -11.32
N THR A 124 3.28 -8.01 -11.29
CA THR A 124 3.08 -9.46 -11.26
C THR A 124 3.70 -10.13 -12.49
N ASN A 125 3.54 -9.53 -13.67
CA ASN A 125 4.14 -10.04 -14.90
C ASN A 125 5.68 -9.99 -14.85
N GLU A 126 6.26 -8.92 -14.30
CA GLU A 126 7.71 -8.84 -14.10
C GLU A 126 8.22 -9.92 -13.14
N PHE A 127 7.54 -10.13 -12.01
CA PHE A 127 7.86 -11.20 -11.08
C PHE A 127 7.77 -12.57 -11.75
N ASN A 128 6.69 -12.83 -12.50
CA ASN A 128 6.51 -14.09 -13.19
C ASN A 128 7.58 -14.34 -14.25
N ALA A 129 8.01 -13.29 -14.96
CA ALA A 129 9.03 -13.38 -16.00
C ALA A 129 10.44 -13.62 -15.44
N ARG A 130 10.74 -13.14 -14.23
CA ARG A 130 12.11 -13.11 -13.68
C ARG A 130 12.33 -14.00 -12.46
N CYS A 131 11.29 -14.33 -11.71
CA CYS A 131 11.42 -14.89 -10.37
C CYS A 131 10.61 -16.17 -10.16
N ALA A 132 9.40 -16.27 -10.73
CA ALA A 132 8.47 -17.36 -10.41
C ALA A 132 8.97 -18.76 -10.81
N ASN A 133 9.83 -18.88 -11.83
CA ASN A 133 10.35 -20.15 -12.32
C ASN A 133 11.83 -20.38 -11.99
N HIS A 134 12.43 -19.55 -11.14
CA HIS A 134 13.82 -19.68 -10.75
C HIS A 134 13.94 -20.36 -9.38
N PRO A 135 14.46 -21.59 -9.30
CA PRO A 135 14.76 -22.21 -8.03
C PRO A 135 15.97 -21.49 -7.40
N PHE A 136 15.77 -20.92 -6.22
CA PHE A 136 16.84 -20.32 -5.42
C PHE A 136 17.19 -21.21 -4.24
N ASP A 137 18.46 -21.22 -3.84
CA ASP A 137 18.87 -21.88 -2.61
C ASP A 137 18.17 -21.22 -1.39
N PRO A 138 17.43 -21.99 -0.56
CA PRO A 138 16.65 -21.43 0.54
C PRO A 138 17.53 -20.86 1.67
N VAL A 139 18.73 -21.41 1.87
CA VAL A 139 19.69 -20.92 2.86
C VAL A 139 20.24 -19.58 2.39
N LEU A 140 20.68 -19.47 1.14
CA LEU A 140 21.12 -18.21 0.55
C LEU A 140 20.00 -17.16 0.54
N MET A 141 18.77 -17.56 0.23
CA MET A 141 17.61 -16.67 0.27
C MET A 141 17.38 -16.10 1.67
N SER A 142 17.48 -16.92 2.71
CA SER A 142 17.36 -16.46 4.11
C SER A 142 18.47 -15.48 4.51
N GLN A 143 19.70 -15.69 4.03
CA GLN A 143 20.83 -14.81 4.29
C GLN A 143 20.64 -13.45 3.61
N VAL A 144 20.23 -13.46 2.33
CA VAL A 144 19.93 -12.23 1.59
C VAL A 144 18.79 -11.46 2.25
N GLN A 145 17.72 -12.15 2.64
CA GLN A 145 16.56 -11.54 3.29
C GLN A 145 16.93 -10.85 4.61
N ALA A 146 17.84 -11.42 5.41
CA ALA A 146 18.27 -10.85 6.68
C ALA A 146 18.98 -9.48 6.54
N THR A 147 19.60 -9.24 5.38
CA THR A 147 20.33 -7.98 5.09
C THR A 147 19.67 -7.16 3.99
N LEU A 148 18.46 -7.54 3.54
CA LEU A 148 17.83 -6.97 2.37
C LEU A 148 17.43 -5.52 2.61
N SER A 149 17.80 -4.65 1.66
CA SER A 149 17.28 -3.29 1.56
C SER A 149 16.84 -3.04 0.12
N CYS A 150 15.58 -2.68 -0.04
CA CYS A 150 14.97 -2.42 -1.34
C CYS A 150 14.89 -0.91 -1.60
N PRO A 151 15.75 -0.31 -2.45
CA PRO A 151 15.58 1.06 -2.92
C PRO A 151 14.21 1.34 -3.52
N SER A 152 13.75 2.58 -3.35
CA SER A 152 12.59 3.10 -4.09
C SER A 152 13.02 3.57 -5.48
N PRO A 153 12.18 3.40 -6.54
CA PRO A 153 10.96 2.63 -6.60
C PRO A 153 11.29 1.27 -7.24
N TYR A 154 11.47 0.22 -6.45
CA TYR A 154 11.58 -1.13 -7.02
C TYR A 154 10.35 -1.47 -7.84
#